data_AF-A0A7C4IX03-F1
#
_entry.id   AF-A0A7C4IX03-F1
#
_cell.length_a   1.000
_cell.length_b   1.000
_cell.length_c   1.000
_cell.angle_alpha   90.00
_cell.angle_beta   90.00
_cell.angle_gamma   90.00
#
_symmetry.space_group_name_H-M   'P 1'
#
loop_
_entity.id
_entity.type
_entity.pdbx_description
1 polymer ?
#
loop_
_entity_poly.entity_id
_entity_poly.type
_entity_poly.pdbx_seq_one_letter_code
_entity_poly.pdbx_strand_id
1 'polypeptide(L)'
;MKKVLVRKNAYYDSVFLMLAAKAVKRLPGIQEAAVVMGTDVNLELLKGIGFFSGETALPKPNDLVIAIEGDPPEAVEEACRIAEETLKKKRERAGEDQEYQPVSLDGALKILPEANLVVISVPGPYAAREARRALKKGLHVMLFSDHVSVEDEVDLKERASEKGLLMMGPDCGTAIINGKPICFANVVRRGGIGLVAASGSGLQEVTCCIDRMEGGISQALGTGGRDLQDPRVRGRMMLLGIEALKHDPETRVIVVLSKPPAEESAAAVLSRLEETGKPCVVQFLGRKPLERRGAVWFSGNLEETAAMAVALSRGETPSPPFRSLSEEELSRTAETEAANMSRSQRYVRGLFAGGTLALETMFLFEQEGFKIRSNMAKGPGQALQSPHRSEGHTLLDLGDDVFTLGRPHPMIDPSLREERIAQEAADSETALLILDVVLGYGAHEDPCGSLAESIGKAKALVAARGGYLSVVASITGTEKDFQNRTEQKKKLESAGCLVMPSNTQAALLAVHIMKKAAQRWM
;
A
#
# COMPACT_ATOMS: atom_id res chain seq x y z
N MET A 1 13.03 -17.06 31.17
CA MET A 1 11.72 -17.67 31.57
C MET A 1 10.75 -17.57 30.40
N LYS A 2 9.96 -18.62 30.12
CA LYS A 2 8.85 -18.57 29.15
C LYS A 2 7.51 -18.61 29.88
N LYS A 3 6.54 -17.81 29.44
CA LYS A 3 5.19 -17.75 30.00
C LYS A 3 4.17 -17.67 28.87
N VAL A 4 3.14 -18.51 28.93
CA VAL A 4 2.02 -18.51 27.97
C VAL A 4 0.72 -18.34 28.74
N LEU A 5 -0.06 -17.32 28.39
CA LEU A 5 -1.38 -17.03 28.94
C LEU A 5 -2.43 -17.18 27.84
N VAL A 6 -3.50 -17.90 28.14
CA VAL A 6 -4.64 -18.06 27.24
C VAL A 6 -5.88 -17.40 27.87
N ARG A 7 -6.59 -16.58 27.10
CA ARG A 7 -7.87 -15.98 27.50
C ARG A 7 -8.96 -16.45 26.55
N LYS A 8 -9.94 -17.16 27.11
CA LYS A 8 -11.00 -17.78 26.32
C LYS A 8 -11.98 -16.76 25.78
N ASN A 9 -12.39 -16.89 24.51
CA ASN A 9 -13.36 -16.02 23.84
C ASN A 9 -13.02 -14.52 23.95
N ALA A 10 -11.74 -14.18 23.94
CA ALA A 10 -11.24 -12.81 24.00
C ALA A 10 -10.73 -12.42 22.61
N TYR A 11 -11.65 -12.18 21.67
CA TYR A 11 -11.28 -11.83 20.30
C TYR A 11 -10.78 -10.39 20.22
N TYR A 12 -9.66 -10.21 19.52
CA TYR A 12 -9.11 -8.91 19.17
C TYR A 12 -8.65 -8.93 17.71
N ASP A 13 -8.71 -7.77 17.07
CA ASP A 13 -8.15 -7.56 15.74
C ASP A 13 -6.63 -7.84 15.72
N SER A 14 -6.15 -8.48 14.65
CA SER A 14 -4.75 -8.91 14.52
C SER A 14 -3.76 -7.76 14.56
N VAL A 15 -4.08 -6.59 13.97
CA VAL A 15 -3.19 -5.42 14.02
C VAL A 15 -2.98 -4.99 15.46
N PHE A 16 -4.06 -4.97 16.25
CA PHE A 16 -3.98 -4.56 17.64
C PHE A 16 -3.18 -5.54 18.51
N LEU A 17 -3.35 -6.83 18.28
CA LEU A 17 -2.56 -7.87 18.93
C LEU A 17 -1.07 -7.72 18.60
N MET A 18 -0.75 -7.42 17.34
CA MET A 18 0.61 -7.20 16.91
C MET A 18 1.24 -5.93 17.48
N LEU A 19 0.49 -4.83 17.57
CA LEU A 19 0.94 -3.61 18.25
C LEU A 19 1.24 -3.87 19.72
N ALA A 20 0.38 -4.65 20.40
CA ALA A 20 0.63 -5.08 21.78
C ALA A 20 1.88 -5.96 21.88
N ALA A 21 2.07 -6.93 20.98
CA ALA A 21 3.27 -7.76 20.94
C ALA A 21 4.56 -6.92 20.76
N LYS A 22 4.53 -5.92 19.88
CA LYS A 22 5.67 -5.02 19.61
C LYS A 22 5.99 -4.13 20.80
N ALA A 23 4.98 -3.55 21.44
CA ALA A 23 5.16 -2.75 22.65
C ALA A 23 5.82 -3.57 23.77
N VAL A 24 5.37 -4.82 23.93
CA VAL A 24 5.93 -5.76 24.90
C VAL A 24 7.36 -6.17 24.54
N LYS A 25 7.64 -6.46 23.26
CA LYS A 25 8.97 -6.85 22.78
C LYS A 25 10.04 -5.76 22.97
N ARG A 26 9.63 -4.50 23.08
CA ARG A 26 10.53 -3.35 23.34
C ARG A 26 10.90 -3.18 24.82
N LEU A 27 10.29 -3.93 25.73
CA LEU A 27 10.58 -3.83 27.16
C LEU A 27 11.96 -4.43 27.48
N PRO A 28 12.74 -3.81 28.38
CA PRO A 28 14.02 -4.37 28.84
C PRO A 28 13.83 -5.78 29.42
N GLY A 29 14.73 -6.69 29.04
CA GLY A 29 14.69 -8.08 29.51
C GLY A 29 13.78 -9.01 28.71
N ILE A 30 13.05 -8.52 27.70
CA ILE A 30 12.24 -9.36 26.83
C ILE A 30 13.05 -9.80 25.61
N GLN A 31 13.09 -11.12 25.39
CA GLN A 31 13.79 -11.75 24.27
C GLN A 31 12.82 -12.06 23.13
N GLU A 32 11.65 -12.60 23.46
CA GLU A 32 10.62 -12.91 22.48
C GLU A 32 9.22 -12.62 23.03
N ALA A 33 8.32 -12.13 22.18
CA ALA A 33 6.95 -11.84 22.58
C ALA A 33 6.00 -12.00 21.40
N ALA A 34 4.93 -12.76 21.62
CA ALA A 34 3.86 -12.97 20.68
C ALA A 34 2.51 -12.79 21.37
N VAL A 35 1.64 -11.98 20.78
CA VAL A 35 0.26 -11.77 21.23
C VAL A 35 -0.60 -12.02 20.01
N VAL A 36 -1.38 -13.10 20.02
CA VAL A 36 -2.05 -13.64 18.81
C VAL A 36 -3.39 -14.27 19.14
N MET A 37 -4.24 -14.44 18.12
CA MET A 37 -5.42 -15.31 18.22
C MET A 37 -5.01 -16.78 18.07
N GLY A 38 -5.73 -17.70 18.71
CA GLY A 38 -5.52 -19.14 18.67
C GLY A 38 -5.91 -19.82 17.35
N THR A 39 -5.58 -19.21 16.20
CA THR A 39 -5.76 -19.81 14.87
C THR A 39 -4.65 -20.81 14.58
N ASP A 40 -4.90 -21.78 13.69
CA ASP A 40 -3.93 -22.83 13.37
C ASP A 40 -2.57 -22.26 12.91
N VAL A 41 -2.60 -21.24 12.04
CA VAL A 41 -1.40 -20.53 11.54
C VAL A 41 -0.60 -19.90 12.69
N ASN A 42 -1.26 -19.23 13.62
CA ASN A 42 -0.59 -18.60 14.75
C ASN A 42 -0.05 -19.63 15.75
N LEU A 43 -0.73 -20.77 15.91
CA LEU A 43 -0.27 -21.86 16.76
C LEU A 43 0.97 -22.54 16.17
N GLU A 44 1.06 -22.69 14.84
CA GLU A 44 2.28 -23.13 14.17
C GLU A 44 3.43 -22.15 14.37
N LEU A 45 3.18 -20.84 14.25
CA LEU A 45 4.16 -19.80 14.55
C LEU A 45 4.70 -19.93 15.99
N LEU A 46 3.81 -20.07 16.98
CA LEU A 46 4.19 -20.19 18.40
C LEU A 46 4.96 -21.49 18.70
N LYS A 47 4.68 -22.58 17.98
CA LYS A 47 5.48 -23.81 18.04
C LYS A 47 6.87 -23.59 17.46
N GLY A 48 6.98 -22.91 16.33
CA GLY A 48 8.24 -22.63 15.65
C GLY A 48 9.22 -21.82 16.50
N ILE A 49 8.72 -20.89 17.32
CA ILE A 49 9.53 -20.10 18.27
C ILE A 49 9.68 -20.74 19.66
N GLY A 50 9.18 -21.98 19.83
CA GLY A 50 9.40 -22.78 21.03
C GLY A 50 8.61 -22.34 22.27
N PHE A 51 7.40 -21.80 22.09
CA PHE A 51 6.46 -21.53 23.19
C PHE A 51 5.52 -22.70 23.50
N PHE A 52 5.37 -23.65 22.58
CA PHE A 52 4.59 -24.87 22.79
C PHE A 52 5.47 -26.11 22.61
N SER A 53 5.62 -26.89 23.67
CA SER A 53 6.29 -28.20 23.67
C SER A 53 5.44 -29.19 24.47
N GLY A 54 4.57 -29.96 23.82
CA GLY A 54 3.80 -31.05 24.44
C GLY A 54 2.27 -31.02 24.24
N GLU A 55 1.57 -31.89 24.98
CA GLU A 55 0.12 -32.19 24.92
C GLU A 55 -0.77 -31.18 25.69
N THR A 56 -0.48 -29.88 25.61
CA THR A 56 -1.40 -28.87 26.16
C THR A 56 -2.60 -28.67 25.23
N ALA A 57 -3.81 -28.57 25.79
CA ALA A 57 -5.01 -28.26 25.01
C ALA A 57 -4.82 -26.98 24.20
N LEU A 58 -4.91 -27.10 22.88
CA LEU A 58 -4.63 -25.98 21.97
C LEU A 58 -5.73 -24.91 22.11
N PRO A 59 -5.34 -23.61 22.17
CA PRO A 59 -6.27 -22.50 22.07
C PRO A 59 -7.18 -22.63 20.84
N LYS A 60 -8.44 -22.20 20.96
CA LYS A 60 -9.37 -22.13 19.83
C LYS A 60 -9.18 -20.83 19.03
N PRO A 61 -9.71 -20.72 17.79
CA PRO A 61 -9.57 -19.51 16.97
C PRO A 61 -10.01 -18.19 17.63
N ASN A 62 -10.94 -18.23 18.58
CA ASN A 62 -11.43 -17.06 19.32
C ASN A 62 -10.72 -16.82 20.66
N ASP A 63 -9.71 -17.63 21.00
CA ASP A 63 -8.94 -17.47 22.23
C ASP A 63 -7.73 -16.59 21.98
N LEU A 64 -7.46 -15.66 22.88
CA LEU A 64 -6.26 -14.84 22.88
C LEU A 64 -5.11 -15.62 23.53
N VAL A 65 -3.93 -15.57 22.91
CA VAL A 65 -2.69 -16.19 23.40
C VAL A 65 -1.63 -15.10 23.56
N ILE A 66 -1.08 -14.97 24.76
CA ILE A 66 0.06 -14.08 25.08
C ILE A 66 1.23 -14.99 25.48
N ALA A 67 2.27 -15.03 24.67
CA ALA A 67 3.45 -15.86 24.86
C ALA A 67 4.70 -14.97 24.93
N ILE A 68 5.42 -15.00 26.06
CA ILE A 68 6.55 -14.09 26.34
C ILE A 68 7.72 -14.89 26.89
N GLU A 69 8.92 -14.61 26.37
CA GLU A 69 10.20 -15.12 26.81
C GLU A 69 11.11 -13.95 27.20
N GLY A 70 11.69 -14.01 28.40
CA GLY A 70 12.54 -12.95 28.90
C GLY A 70 13.27 -13.31 30.20
N ASP A 71 14.18 -12.43 30.59
CA ASP A 71 15.02 -12.51 31.77
C ASP A 71 15.31 -11.09 32.29
N PRO A 72 15.12 -10.76 33.57
CA PRO A 72 14.74 -11.65 34.68
C PRO A 72 13.23 -12.01 34.69
N PRO A 73 12.79 -13.03 35.46
CA PRO A 73 11.37 -13.46 35.54
C PRO A 73 10.37 -12.32 35.77
N GLU A 74 10.75 -11.32 36.56
CA GLU A 74 9.93 -10.14 36.88
C GLU A 74 9.62 -9.31 35.62
N ALA A 75 10.56 -9.25 34.65
CA ALA A 75 10.33 -8.58 33.38
C ALA A 75 9.25 -9.30 32.56
N VAL A 76 9.20 -10.63 32.60
CA VAL A 76 8.18 -11.44 31.91
C VAL A 76 6.80 -11.23 32.53
N GLU A 77 6.72 -11.14 33.86
CA GLU A 77 5.45 -10.88 34.55
C GLU A 77 4.92 -9.48 34.24
N GLU A 78 5.80 -8.48 34.26
CA GLU A 78 5.47 -7.11 33.92
C GLU A 78 5.03 -6.96 32.47
N ALA A 79 5.73 -7.64 31.56
CA ALA A 79 5.39 -7.70 30.15
C ALA A 79 4.01 -8.34 29.90
N CYS A 80 3.66 -9.42 30.60
CA CYS A 80 2.31 -10.00 30.56
C CYS A 80 1.27 -8.99 31.03
N ARG A 81 1.53 -8.28 32.14
CA ARG A 81 0.61 -7.28 32.70
C ARG A 81 0.38 -6.13 31.73
N ILE A 82 1.46 -5.59 31.15
CA ILE A 82 1.39 -4.51 30.15
C ILE A 82 0.61 -4.96 28.91
N ALA A 83 0.80 -6.19 28.43
CA ALA A 83 0.04 -6.75 27.33
C ALA A 83 -1.46 -6.75 27.67
N GLU A 84 -1.84 -7.29 28.82
CA GLU A 84 -3.24 -7.35 29.25
C GLU A 84 -3.85 -5.97 29.46
N GLU A 85 -3.13 -5.04 30.10
CA GLU A 85 -3.60 -3.66 30.30
C GLU A 85 -3.80 -2.93 28.98
N THR A 86 -2.87 -3.10 28.02
CA THR A 86 -2.98 -2.51 26.69
C THR A 86 -4.24 -3.03 26.01
N LEU A 87 -4.47 -4.35 26.06
CA LEU A 87 -5.64 -4.98 25.48
C LEU A 87 -6.95 -4.60 26.19
N LYS A 88 -6.90 -4.35 27.51
CA LYS A 88 -8.06 -3.96 28.32
C LYS A 88 -8.44 -2.49 28.14
N LYS A 89 -7.47 -1.57 28.07
CA LYS A 89 -7.71 -0.13 27.83
C LYS A 89 -8.47 0.13 26.54
N LYS A 90 -8.27 -0.69 25.49
CA LYS A 90 -9.09 -0.62 24.26
C LYS A 90 -10.53 -1.07 24.50
N ARG A 91 -10.73 -2.13 25.29
CA ARG A 91 -12.06 -2.64 25.63
C ARG A 91 -12.84 -1.65 26.50
N GLU A 92 -12.16 -0.92 27.38
CA GLU A 92 -12.73 0.15 28.20
C GLU A 92 -13.00 1.42 27.37
N ARG A 93 -12.10 1.85 26.48
CA ARG A 93 -12.38 2.93 25.50
C ARG A 93 -13.52 2.60 24.54
N ALA A 94 -13.70 1.32 24.20
CA ALA A 94 -14.86 0.85 23.43
C ALA A 94 -16.13 0.72 24.28
N GLY A 95 -16.03 0.82 25.61
CA GLY A 95 -17.14 0.69 26.56
C GLY A 95 -17.57 2.00 27.24
N GLU A 96 -16.82 3.09 27.08
CA GLU A 96 -17.21 4.42 27.59
C GLU A 96 -18.30 5.09 26.74
N ASP A 97 -18.45 4.70 25.47
CA ASP A 97 -19.65 4.97 24.66
C ASP A 97 -20.60 3.77 24.74
N GLN A 98 -21.70 3.88 25.48
CA GLN A 98 -22.75 2.86 25.60
C GLN A 98 -23.59 2.65 24.31
N GLU A 99 -23.00 2.75 23.12
CA GLU A 99 -23.67 2.34 21.89
C GLU A 99 -23.52 0.84 21.66
N TYR A 100 -24.65 0.14 21.52
CA TYR A 100 -24.68 -1.28 21.18
C TYR A 100 -23.89 -1.52 19.87
N GLN A 101 -22.75 -2.19 19.96
CA GLN A 101 -21.96 -2.57 18.79
C GLN A 101 -22.54 -3.87 18.19
N PRO A 102 -23.10 -3.82 16.98
CA PRO A 102 -23.71 -4.99 16.36
C PRO A 102 -22.64 -6.04 16.02
N VAL A 103 -22.87 -7.29 16.44
CA VAL A 103 -21.97 -8.43 16.15
C VAL A 103 -22.26 -9.12 14.81
N SER A 104 -23.20 -8.58 14.03
CA SER A 104 -23.59 -9.13 12.73
C SER A 104 -24.10 -8.04 11.80
N LEU A 105 -24.02 -8.29 10.49
CA LEU A 105 -24.60 -7.41 9.48
C LEU A 105 -26.10 -7.19 9.70
N ASP A 106 -26.84 -8.24 10.08
CA ASP A 106 -28.28 -8.13 10.40
C ASP A 106 -28.54 -7.24 11.61
N GLY A 107 -27.69 -7.33 12.64
CA GLY A 107 -27.75 -6.42 13.78
C GLY A 107 -27.45 -4.98 13.38
N ALA A 108 -26.43 -4.78 12.54
CA ALA A 108 -26.02 -3.45 12.09
C ALA A 108 -27.10 -2.76 11.28
N LEU A 109 -27.77 -3.48 10.37
CA LEU A 109 -28.87 -2.94 9.56
C LEU A 109 -30.14 -2.64 10.36
N LYS A 110 -30.28 -3.16 11.59
CA LYS A 110 -31.36 -2.72 12.49
C LYS A 110 -31.08 -1.36 13.11
N ILE A 111 -29.81 -1.03 13.29
CA ILE A 111 -29.35 0.24 13.88
C ILE A 111 -29.22 1.31 12.79
N LEU A 112 -28.72 0.92 11.62
CA LEU A 112 -28.48 1.78 10.46
C LEU A 112 -29.21 1.21 9.23
N PRO A 113 -30.56 1.29 9.17
CA PRO A 113 -31.36 0.74 8.08
C PRO A 113 -31.10 1.40 6.72
N GLU A 114 -30.57 2.61 6.70
CA GLU A 114 -30.21 3.39 5.52
C GLU A 114 -28.80 3.09 4.98
N ALA A 115 -28.04 2.22 5.66
CA ALA A 115 -26.71 1.84 5.21
C ALA A 115 -26.78 1.31 3.76
N ASN A 116 -25.87 1.77 2.91
CA ASN A 116 -25.82 1.40 1.50
C ASN A 116 -24.48 0.78 1.07
N LEU A 117 -23.48 0.77 1.95
CA LEU A 117 -22.15 0.25 1.71
C LEU A 117 -21.69 -0.60 2.90
N VAL A 118 -21.10 -1.76 2.62
CA VAL A 118 -20.43 -2.62 3.60
C VAL A 118 -18.95 -2.73 3.26
N VAL A 119 -18.09 -2.45 4.24
CA VAL A 119 -16.65 -2.71 4.15
C VAL A 119 -16.35 -4.06 4.81
N ILE A 120 -15.72 -4.96 4.08
CA ILE A 120 -15.42 -6.32 4.53
C ILE A 120 -13.91 -6.53 4.58
N SER A 121 -13.40 -6.78 5.78
CA SER A 121 -11.98 -7.00 6.08
C SER A 121 -11.75 -8.25 6.94
N VAL A 122 -12.62 -9.27 6.80
CA VAL A 122 -12.46 -10.57 7.45
C VAL A 122 -11.39 -11.42 6.73
N PRO A 123 -10.88 -12.52 7.30
CA PRO A 123 -9.95 -13.40 6.59
C PRO A 123 -10.53 -13.90 5.26
N GLY A 124 -9.69 -13.93 4.21
CA GLY A 124 -10.06 -14.27 2.82
C GLY A 124 -11.01 -15.47 2.65
N PRO A 125 -10.77 -16.62 3.31
CA PRO A 125 -11.65 -17.79 3.21
C PRO A 125 -13.12 -17.54 3.61
N TYR A 126 -13.40 -16.51 4.40
CA TYR A 126 -14.75 -16.14 4.82
C TYR A 126 -15.33 -14.95 4.06
N ALA A 127 -14.49 -14.18 3.36
CA ALA A 127 -14.84 -12.87 2.85
C ALA A 127 -15.90 -12.94 1.74
N ALA A 128 -15.80 -13.93 0.84
CA ALA A 128 -16.79 -14.14 -0.22
C ALA A 128 -18.20 -14.46 0.33
N ARG A 129 -18.29 -15.22 1.43
CA ARG A 129 -19.58 -15.51 2.09
C ARG A 129 -20.24 -14.24 2.60
N GLU A 130 -19.45 -13.38 3.25
CA GLU A 130 -19.94 -12.11 3.79
C GLU A 130 -20.36 -11.14 2.68
N ALA A 131 -19.57 -11.07 1.60
CA ALA A 131 -19.89 -10.24 0.43
C ALA A 131 -21.20 -10.69 -0.24
N ARG A 132 -21.40 -12.00 -0.44
CA ARG A 132 -22.67 -12.55 -0.95
C ARG A 132 -23.85 -12.15 -0.09
N ARG A 133 -23.70 -12.18 1.24
CA ARG A 133 -24.76 -11.81 2.18
C ARG A 133 -25.11 -10.33 2.06
N ALA A 134 -24.11 -9.44 1.95
CA ALA A 134 -24.32 -8.02 1.76
C ALA A 134 -25.00 -7.70 0.41
N LEU A 135 -24.52 -8.29 -0.69
CA LEU A 135 -25.15 -8.14 -2.01
C LEU A 135 -26.59 -8.69 -2.05
N LYS A 136 -26.88 -9.78 -1.31
CA LYS A 136 -28.26 -10.29 -1.19
C LYS A 136 -29.21 -9.28 -0.57
N LYS A 137 -28.70 -8.44 0.34
CA LYS A 137 -29.43 -7.38 1.04
C LYS A 137 -29.47 -6.05 0.28
N GLY A 138 -28.92 -5.98 -0.93
CA GLY A 138 -28.97 -4.76 -1.75
C GLY A 138 -27.89 -3.73 -1.41
N LEU A 139 -26.82 -4.14 -0.73
CA LEU A 139 -25.75 -3.24 -0.30
C LEU A 139 -24.59 -3.26 -1.30
N HIS A 140 -23.99 -2.09 -1.55
CA HIS A 140 -22.67 -2.02 -2.16
C HIS A 140 -21.64 -2.67 -1.24
N VAL A 141 -20.58 -3.22 -1.81
CA VAL A 141 -19.52 -3.89 -1.07
C VAL A 141 -18.17 -3.32 -1.45
N MET A 142 -17.38 -2.98 -0.43
CA MET A 142 -15.94 -2.83 -0.53
C MET A 142 -15.29 -4.03 0.17
N LEU A 143 -14.74 -4.94 -0.62
CA LEU A 143 -14.04 -6.13 -0.16
C LEU A 143 -12.55 -5.83 -0.08
N PHE A 144 -12.14 -5.36 1.09
CA PHE A 144 -10.74 -5.11 1.41
C PHE A 144 -9.96 -6.42 1.49
N SER A 145 -10.58 -7.47 2.04
CA SER A 145 -9.99 -8.80 2.18
C SER A 145 -9.38 -9.31 0.87
N ASP A 146 -8.17 -9.86 0.97
CA ASP A 146 -7.52 -10.62 -0.08
C ASP A 146 -7.69 -12.14 0.12
N HIS A 147 -7.01 -12.96 -0.69
CA HIS A 147 -7.08 -14.43 -0.75
C HIS A 147 -8.49 -14.96 -1.02
N VAL A 148 -9.23 -14.24 -1.85
CA VAL A 148 -10.51 -14.69 -2.42
C VAL A 148 -10.24 -15.29 -3.79
N SER A 149 -10.83 -16.45 -4.09
CA SER A 149 -10.64 -17.11 -5.39
C SER A 149 -11.14 -16.24 -6.53
N VAL A 150 -10.61 -16.44 -7.74
CA VAL A 150 -11.08 -15.70 -8.91
C VAL A 150 -12.51 -16.09 -9.26
N GLU A 151 -12.87 -17.35 -9.02
CA GLU A 151 -14.22 -17.89 -9.23
C GLU A 151 -15.23 -17.18 -8.32
N ASP A 152 -14.88 -16.96 -7.04
CA ASP A 152 -15.72 -16.18 -6.12
C ASP A 152 -15.80 -14.70 -6.54
N GLU A 153 -14.69 -14.08 -6.98
CA GLU A 153 -14.69 -12.71 -7.48
C GLU A 153 -15.63 -12.53 -8.67
N VAL A 154 -15.59 -13.44 -9.64
CA VAL A 154 -16.46 -13.42 -10.81
C VAL A 154 -17.93 -13.53 -10.39
N ASP A 155 -18.29 -14.54 -9.56
CA ASP A 155 -19.65 -14.72 -9.05
C ASP A 155 -20.16 -13.48 -8.29
N LEU A 156 -19.32 -12.88 -7.44
CA LEU A 156 -19.65 -11.68 -6.69
C LEU A 156 -19.91 -10.48 -7.59
N LYS A 157 -19.01 -10.20 -8.55
CA LYS A 157 -19.13 -9.06 -9.46
C LYS A 157 -20.30 -9.22 -10.43
N GLU A 158 -20.60 -10.44 -10.87
CA GLU A 158 -21.77 -10.73 -11.70
C GLU A 158 -23.09 -10.45 -10.95
N ARG A 159 -23.24 -10.98 -9.73
CA ARG A 159 -24.41 -10.72 -8.88
C ARG A 159 -24.60 -9.24 -8.57
N ALA A 160 -23.50 -8.52 -8.35
CA ALA A 160 -23.54 -7.10 -8.09
C ALA A 160 -23.98 -6.32 -9.33
N SER A 161 -23.43 -6.67 -10.50
CA SER A 161 -23.78 -6.06 -11.80
C SER A 161 -25.26 -6.24 -12.14
N GLU A 162 -25.81 -7.45 -11.92
CA GLU A 162 -27.25 -7.74 -12.13
C GLU A 162 -28.17 -6.86 -11.29
N LYS A 163 -27.68 -6.35 -10.15
CA LYS A 163 -28.43 -5.51 -9.21
C LYS A 163 -28.09 -4.02 -9.31
N GLY A 164 -27.18 -3.62 -10.19
CA GLY A 164 -26.67 -2.25 -10.23
C GLY A 164 -25.88 -1.86 -8.98
N LEU A 165 -25.23 -2.81 -8.31
CA LEU A 165 -24.42 -2.59 -7.11
C LEU A 165 -22.92 -2.59 -7.45
N LEU A 166 -22.17 -1.69 -6.81
CA LEU A 166 -20.71 -1.77 -6.77
C LEU A 166 -20.26 -2.92 -5.86
N MET A 167 -19.35 -3.75 -6.39
CA MET A 167 -18.60 -4.80 -5.69
C MET A 167 -17.12 -4.53 -5.93
N MET A 168 -16.58 -3.60 -5.14
CA MET A 168 -15.21 -3.13 -5.20
C MET A 168 -14.30 -4.14 -4.49
N GLY A 169 -13.43 -4.81 -5.23
CA GLY A 169 -12.57 -5.88 -4.69
C GLY A 169 -12.94 -7.26 -5.20
N PRO A 170 -12.31 -8.35 -4.71
CA PRO A 170 -11.38 -8.43 -3.56
C PRO A 170 -10.08 -7.65 -3.74
N ASP A 171 -9.30 -7.52 -2.66
CA ASP A 171 -8.07 -6.73 -2.64
C ASP A 171 -8.32 -5.28 -3.11
N CYS A 172 -9.38 -4.67 -2.58
CA CYS A 172 -9.67 -3.26 -2.82
C CYS A 172 -9.25 -2.42 -1.61
N GLY A 173 -8.02 -1.93 -1.66
CA GLY A 173 -7.41 -1.15 -0.58
C GLY A 173 -7.92 0.28 -0.40
N THR A 174 -8.42 0.92 -1.47
CA THR A 174 -8.62 2.38 -1.48
C THR A 174 -9.92 2.77 -2.18
N ALA A 175 -10.71 3.64 -1.54
CA ALA A 175 -11.77 4.39 -2.18
C ALA A 175 -11.99 5.75 -1.49
N ILE A 176 -12.50 6.73 -2.25
CA ILE A 176 -12.98 8.03 -1.75
C ILE A 176 -14.36 8.27 -2.34
N ILE A 177 -15.41 8.06 -1.55
CA ILE A 177 -16.80 8.18 -2.01
C ILE A 177 -17.46 9.35 -1.30
N ASN A 178 -18.00 10.31 -2.04
CA ASN A 178 -18.57 11.56 -1.50
C ASN A 178 -17.61 12.29 -0.56
N GLY A 179 -16.31 12.25 -0.88
CA GLY A 179 -15.24 12.86 -0.08
C GLY A 179 -14.89 12.10 1.20
N LYS A 180 -15.47 10.91 1.42
CA LYS A 180 -15.16 10.06 2.58
C LYS A 180 -14.08 9.04 2.19
N PRO A 181 -12.90 9.07 2.84
CA PRO A 181 -11.88 8.06 2.65
C PRO A 181 -12.33 6.73 3.25
N ILE A 182 -12.12 5.63 2.52
CA ILE A 182 -12.49 4.28 2.94
C ILE A 182 -11.27 3.38 2.81
N CYS A 183 -10.99 2.61 3.88
CA CYS A 183 -9.77 1.80 4.04
C CYS A 183 -8.49 2.67 3.97
N PHE A 184 -7.56 2.35 3.07
CA PHE A 184 -6.32 3.10 2.87
C PHE A 184 -6.55 4.25 1.90
N ALA A 185 -6.85 5.43 2.44
CA ALA A 185 -7.19 6.59 1.62
C ALA A 185 -6.81 7.92 2.29
N ASN A 186 -6.55 8.92 1.46
CA ASN A 186 -6.07 10.23 1.86
C ASN A 186 -7.20 11.25 1.96
N VAL A 187 -7.02 12.27 2.80
CA VAL A 187 -7.90 13.43 2.87
C VAL A 187 -7.53 14.40 1.75
N VAL A 188 -8.32 14.40 0.67
CA VAL A 188 -8.08 15.23 -0.53
C VAL A 188 -9.17 16.29 -0.72
N ARG A 189 -8.86 17.35 -1.49
CA ARG A 189 -9.81 18.38 -1.93
C ARG A 189 -10.99 17.75 -2.70
N ARG A 190 -12.19 18.30 -2.47
CA ARG A 190 -13.36 18.08 -3.35
C ARG A 190 -13.16 18.82 -4.67
N GLY A 191 -13.63 18.24 -5.77
CA GLY A 191 -13.58 18.86 -7.10
C GLY A 191 -14.23 17.98 -8.16
N GLY A 192 -13.96 18.28 -9.43
CA GLY A 192 -14.67 17.66 -10.56
C GLY A 192 -13.96 16.47 -11.23
N ILE A 193 -12.95 15.87 -10.60
CA ILE A 193 -12.20 14.75 -11.20
C ILE A 193 -12.64 13.45 -10.55
N GLY A 194 -13.22 12.55 -11.34
CA GLY A 194 -13.63 11.21 -10.91
C GLY A 194 -12.60 10.17 -11.35
N LEU A 195 -12.28 9.21 -10.49
CA LEU A 195 -11.30 8.16 -10.78
C LEU A 195 -11.89 6.77 -10.59
N VAL A 196 -11.50 5.84 -11.45
CA VAL A 196 -11.72 4.40 -11.27
C VAL A 196 -10.39 3.68 -11.46
N ALA A 197 -10.02 2.83 -10.50
CA ALA A 197 -8.69 2.24 -10.46
C ALA A 197 -8.66 0.78 -10.01
N ALA A 198 -7.99 -0.05 -10.82
CA ALA A 198 -7.55 -1.40 -10.44
C ALA A 198 -6.17 -1.34 -9.75
N SER A 199 -6.02 -0.40 -8.81
CA SER A 199 -4.74 -0.06 -8.18
C SER A 199 -4.95 0.82 -6.94
N GLY A 200 -4.70 0.29 -5.74
CA GLY A 200 -4.83 1.04 -4.48
C GLY A 200 -3.83 2.20 -4.37
N SER A 201 -2.53 1.90 -4.26
CA SER A 201 -1.50 2.93 -4.10
C SER A 201 -1.38 3.87 -5.31
N GLY A 202 -1.72 3.42 -6.52
CA GLY A 202 -1.81 4.31 -7.68
C GLY A 202 -2.98 5.28 -7.60
N LEU A 203 -4.14 4.85 -7.08
CA LEU A 203 -5.27 5.74 -6.82
C LEU A 203 -4.90 6.80 -5.77
N GLN A 204 -4.20 6.41 -4.71
CA GLN A 204 -3.70 7.34 -3.70
C GLN A 204 -2.70 8.35 -4.29
N GLU A 205 -1.72 7.89 -5.07
CA GLU A 205 -0.71 8.78 -5.65
C GLU A 205 -1.33 9.81 -6.59
N VAL A 206 -2.20 9.39 -7.51
CA VAL A 206 -2.85 10.32 -8.45
C VAL A 206 -3.75 11.31 -7.72
N THR A 207 -4.55 10.85 -6.75
CA THR A 207 -5.42 11.77 -5.98
C THR A 207 -4.63 12.76 -5.13
N CYS A 208 -3.50 12.36 -4.53
CA CYS A 208 -2.61 13.26 -3.78
C CYS A 208 -1.88 14.24 -4.70
N CYS A 209 -1.45 13.81 -5.89
CA CYS A 209 -0.88 14.69 -6.90
C CYS A 209 -1.90 15.71 -7.39
N ILE A 210 -3.14 15.31 -7.66
CA ILE A 210 -4.24 16.23 -8.01
C ILE A 210 -4.46 17.27 -6.90
N ASP A 211 -4.53 16.85 -5.63
CA ASP A 211 -4.70 17.77 -4.49
C ASP A 211 -3.61 18.83 -4.42
N ARG A 212 -2.36 18.40 -4.59
CA ARG A 212 -1.17 19.27 -4.60
C ARG A 212 -1.12 20.22 -5.79
N MET A 213 -1.65 19.81 -6.94
CA MET A 213 -1.83 20.66 -8.12
C MET A 213 -3.08 21.55 -8.03
N GLU A 214 -3.71 21.60 -6.86
CA GLU A 214 -4.89 22.38 -6.57
C GLU A 214 -6.13 21.97 -7.38
N GLY A 215 -6.16 20.73 -7.85
CA GLY A 215 -7.38 20.07 -8.33
C GLY A 215 -8.17 19.46 -7.17
N GLY A 216 -9.24 18.74 -7.51
CA GLY A 216 -10.06 18.07 -6.50
C GLY A 216 -10.88 16.91 -7.05
N ILE A 217 -11.25 16.02 -6.15
CA ILE A 217 -11.83 14.72 -6.45
C ILE A 217 -13.34 14.73 -6.23
N SER A 218 -14.09 14.28 -7.23
CA SER A 218 -15.54 14.02 -7.12
C SER A 218 -15.76 12.63 -6.51
N GLN A 219 -15.11 11.61 -7.05
CA GLN A 219 -15.16 10.23 -6.55
C GLN A 219 -13.83 9.53 -6.90
N ALA A 220 -13.40 8.56 -6.10
CA ALA A 220 -12.28 7.68 -6.41
C ALA A 220 -12.66 6.24 -6.06
N LEU A 221 -12.86 5.41 -7.07
CA LEU A 221 -13.43 4.06 -6.93
C LEU A 221 -12.35 3.01 -7.19
N GLY A 222 -11.97 2.26 -6.16
CA GLY A 222 -11.14 1.06 -6.31
C GLY A 222 -11.97 -0.12 -6.86
N THR A 223 -11.37 -0.96 -7.70
CA THR A 223 -12.09 -2.09 -8.34
C THR A 223 -11.60 -3.48 -7.91
N GLY A 224 -10.47 -3.53 -7.21
CA GLY A 224 -9.72 -4.76 -6.91
C GLY A 224 -8.59 -5.00 -7.91
N GLY A 225 -7.45 -5.51 -7.45
CA GLY A 225 -6.21 -5.59 -8.25
C GLY A 225 -6.33 -6.44 -9.52
N ARG A 226 -7.19 -7.47 -9.52
CA ARG A 226 -7.36 -8.40 -10.64
C ARG A 226 -8.36 -7.95 -11.70
N ASP A 227 -9.14 -6.90 -11.43
CA ASP A 227 -10.33 -6.55 -12.22
C ASP A 227 -10.04 -6.42 -13.73
N LEU A 228 -8.93 -5.78 -14.08
CA LEU A 228 -8.48 -5.64 -15.47
C LEU A 228 -7.37 -6.61 -15.89
N GLN A 229 -6.76 -7.33 -14.95
CA GLN A 229 -5.64 -8.23 -15.24
C GLN A 229 -6.10 -9.65 -15.57
N ASP A 230 -7.11 -10.16 -14.85
CA ASP A 230 -7.61 -11.50 -15.08
C ASP A 230 -8.72 -11.48 -16.16
N PRO A 231 -8.53 -12.17 -17.30
CA PRO A 231 -9.49 -12.16 -18.39
C PRO A 231 -10.85 -12.78 -18.00
N ARG A 232 -10.95 -13.50 -16.88
CA ARG A 232 -12.23 -14.03 -16.37
C ARG A 232 -13.06 -12.96 -15.67
N VAL A 233 -12.42 -11.93 -15.09
CA VAL A 233 -13.09 -10.83 -14.39
C VAL A 233 -13.57 -9.74 -15.35
N ARG A 234 -12.87 -9.56 -16.48
CA ARG A 234 -13.31 -8.75 -17.64
C ARG A 234 -13.55 -7.27 -17.35
N GLY A 235 -12.90 -6.69 -16.34
CA GLY A 235 -13.05 -5.28 -16.00
C GLY A 235 -14.46 -4.88 -15.58
N ARG A 236 -15.27 -5.82 -15.09
CA ARG A 236 -16.69 -5.58 -14.77
C ARG A 236 -16.87 -4.39 -13.85
N MET A 237 -16.04 -4.29 -12.81
CA MET A 237 -16.17 -3.22 -11.84
C MET A 237 -15.60 -1.89 -12.35
N MET A 238 -14.54 -1.93 -13.15
CA MET A 238 -14.05 -0.78 -13.90
C MET A 238 -15.14 -0.18 -14.79
N LEU A 239 -15.83 -1.01 -15.58
CA LEU A 239 -16.89 -0.57 -16.49
C LEU A 239 -18.10 0.02 -15.74
N LEU A 240 -18.50 -0.59 -14.63
CA LEU A 240 -19.55 -0.05 -13.76
C LEU A 240 -19.14 1.27 -13.09
N GLY A 241 -17.89 1.37 -12.63
CA GLY A 241 -17.34 2.61 -12.08
C GLY A 241 -17.36 3.74 -13.10
N ILE A 242 -16.93 3.48 -14.34
CA ILE A 242 -16.96 4.47 -15.43
C ILE A 242 -18.41 4.91 -15.69
N GLU A 243 -19.35 3.97 -15.70
CA GLU A 243 -20.77 4.28 -15.90
C GLU A 243 -21.35 5.14 -14.75
N ALA A 244 -20.96 4.86 -13.51
CA ALA A 244 -21.35 5.66 -12.36
C ALA A 244 -20.79 7.09 -12.46
N LEU A 245 -19.51 7.25 -12.83
CA LEU A 245 -18.89 8.55 -13.01
C LEU A 245 -19.44 9.33 -14.21
N LYS A 246 -19.87 8.64 -15.27
CA LYS A 246 -20.56 9.26 -16.40
C LYS A 246 -21.85 9.95 -15.95
N HIS A 247 -22.61 9.31 -15.05
CA HIS A 247 -23.87 9.82 -14.54
C HIS A 247 -23.73 10.76 -13.33
N ASP A 248 -22.56 10.82 -12.71
CA ASP A 248 -22.29 11.78 -11.62
C ASP A 248 -22.19 13.21 -12.17
N PRO A 249 -23.09 14.15 -11.77
CA PRO A 249 -23.04 15.53 -12.22
C PRO A 249 -21.84 16.31 -11.68
N GLU A 250 -21.21 15.87 -10.58
CA GLU A 250 -20.01 16.53 -10.05
C GLU A 250 -18.76 16.14 -10.84
N THR A 251 -18.75 14.96 -11.47
CA THR A 251 -17.62 14.49 -12.27
C THR A 251 -17.60 15.15 -13.65
N ARG A 252 -16.57 15.94 -13.93
CA ARG A 252 -16.29 16.61 -15.22
C ARG A 252 -15.23 15.89 -16.04
N VAL A 253 -14.24 15.28 -15.38
CA VAL A 253 -13.15 14.51 -16.00
C VAL A 253 -13.09 13.13 -15.37
N ILE A 254 -12.94 12.09 -16.20
CA ILE A 254 -12.79 10.70 -15.73
C ILE A 254 -11.32 10.27 -15.87
N VAL A 255 -10.77 9.65 -14.83
CA VAL A 255 -9.44 9.04 -14.88
C VAL A 255 -9.56 7.55 -14.67
N VAL A 256 -8.88 6.77 -15.51
CA VAL A 256 -8.76 5.32 -15.37
C VAL A 256 -7.32 4.93 -15.12
N LEU A 257 -7.09 4.18 -14.03
CA LEU A 257 -5.76 3.70 -13.64
C LEU A 257 -5.75 2.17 -13.56
N SER A 258 -4.71 1.55 -14.10
CA SER A 258 -4.51 0.12 -13.93
C SER A 258 -3.04 -0.27 -14.07
N LYS A 259 -2.63 -1.28 -13.30
CA LYS A 259 -1.49 -2.14 -13.69
C LYS A 259 -1.76 -2.72 -15.11
N PRO A 260 -0.76 -3.24 -15.84
CA PRO A 260 -0.96 -3.72 -17.21
C PRO A 260 -2.22 -4.60 -17.36
N PRO A 261 -3.25 -4.15 -18.09
CA PRO A 261 -4.50 -4.89 -18.24
C PRO A 261 -4.37 -6.02 -19.27
N ALA A 262 -5.31 -6.97 -19.27
CA ALA A 262 -5.55 -7.87 -20.40
C ALA A 262 -6.07 -7.09 -21.61
N GLU A 263 -5.67 -7.46 -22.82
CA GLU A 263 -5.99 -6.69 -24.05
C GLU A 263 -7.50 -6.49 -24.26
N GLU A 264 -8.30 -7.55 -24.07
CA GLU A 264 -9.76 -7.46 -24.22
C GLU A 264 -10.38 -6.51 -23.19
N SER A 265 -9.88 -6.51 -21.96
CA SER A 265 -10.36 -5.62 -20.90
C SER A 265 -9.97 -4.17 -21.19
N ALA A 266 -8.75 -3.94 -21.68
CA ALA A 266 -8.30 -2.62 -22.12
C ALA A 266 -9.18 -2.08 -23.25
N ALA A 267 -9.45 -2.89 -24.29
CA ALA A 267 -10.29 -2.50 -25.41
C ALA A 267 -11.72 -2.12 -24.95
N ALA A 268 -12.34 -2.94 -24.09
CA ALA A 268 -13.68 -2.67 -23.56
C ALA A 268 -13.73 -1.36 -22.76
N VAL A 269 -12.72 -1.10 -21.92
CA VAL A 269 -12.59 0.15 -21.16
C VAL A 269 -12.49 1.36 -22.09
N LEU A 270 -11.63 1.29 -23.10
CA LEU A 270 -11.44 2.40 -24.04
C LEU A 270 -12.72 2.72 -24.82
N SER A 271 -13.40 1.70 -25.34
CA SER A 271 -14.70 1.89 -26.01
C SER A 271 -15.72 2.53 -25.08
N ARG A 272 -15.80 2.09 -23.82
CA ARG A 272 -16.72 2.69 -22.85
C ARG A 272 -16.39 4.16 -22.55
N LEU A 273 -15.11 4.51 -22.44
CA LEU A 273 -14.68 5.89 -22.19
C LEU A 273 -15.06 6.84 -23.33
N GLU A 274 -14.95 6.40 -24.59
CA GLU A 274 -15.38 7.17 -25.76
C GLU A 274 -16.89 7.48 -25.74
N GLU A 275 -17.70 6.60 -25.15
CA GLU A 275 -19.16 6.75 -24.99
C GLU A 275 -19.59 7.61 -23.78
N THR A 276 -18.65 8.07 -22.95
CA THR A 276 -18.98 8.88 -21.76
C THR A 276 -19.38 10.31 -22.11
N GLY A 277 -18.83 10.86 -23.20
CA GLY A 277 -18.92 12.28 -23.55
C GLY A 277 -18.13 13.23 -22.63
N LYS A 278 -17.39 12.70 -21.64
CA LYS A 278 -16.54 13.48 -20.73
C LYS A 278 -15.06 13.35 -21.15
N PRO A 279 -14.22 14.39 -20.95
CA PRO A 279 -12.78 14.23 -21.07
C PRO A 279 -12.27 13.10 -20.16
N CYS A 280 -11.42 12.23 -20.71
CA CYS A 280 -10.90 11.07 -20.02
C CYS A 280 -9.37 11.03 -20.04
N VAL A 281 -8.73 10.59 -18.96
CA VAL A 281 -7.28 10.29 -18.93
C VAL A 281 -7.08 8.84 -18.54
N VAL A 282 -6.28 8.10 -19.30
CA VAL A 282 -6.01 6.68 -19.08
C VAL A 282 -4.54 6.48 -18.80
N GLN A 283 -4.26 5.75 -17.72
CA GLN A 283 -2.93 5.27 -17.37
C GLN A 283 -2.92 3.76 -17.18
N PHE A 284 -2.38 3.06 -18.17
CA PHE A 284 -2.04 1.65 -18.07
C PHE A 284 -0.55 1.52 -17.84
N LEU A 285 -0.15 1.25 -16.59
CA LEU A 285 1.26 1.24 -16.20
C LEU A 285 2.07 0.31 -17.09
N GLY A 286 3.29 0.74 -17.44
CA GLY A 286 4.22 -0.04 -18.26
C GLY A 286 3.89 -0.08 -19.75
N ARG A 287 2.74 0.45 -20.18
CA ARG A 287 2.42 0.64 -21.61
C ARG A 287 2.90 2.02 -22.06
N LYS A 288 3.42 2.09 -23.29
CA LYS A 288 3.65 3.40 -23.91
C LYS A 288 2.31 4.12 -24.09
N PRO A 289 2.24 5.43 -23.85
CA PRO A 289 1.04 6.21 -24.11
C PRO A 289 0.61 6.03 -25.56
N LEU A 290 -0.70 5.82 -25.76
CA LEU A 290 -1.28 5.80 -27.10
C LEU A 290 -1.54 7.23 -27.57
N GLU A 291 -1.72 7.40 -28.87
CA GLU A 291 -2.26 8.64 -29.40
C GLU A 291 -3.67 8.90 -28.86
N ARG A 292 -4.00 10.18 -28.66
CA ARG A 292 -5.31 10.63 -28.20
C ARG A 292 -6.43 10.07 -29.09
N ARG A 293 -7.50 9.57 -28.47
CA ARG A 293 -8.69 9.06 -29.16
C ARG A 293 -9.93 9.86 -28.75
N GLY A 294 -10.33 10.81 -29.58
CA GLY A 294 -11.47 11.69 -29.29
C GLY A 294 -11.28 12.46 -27.98
N ALA A 295 -12.07 12.13 -26.95
CA ALA A 295 -11.97 12.72 -25.61
C ALA A 295 -11.02 11.97 -24.65
N VAL A 296 -10.46 10.83 -25.09
CA VAL A 296 -9.59 9.96 -24.29
C VAL A 296 -8.12 10.30 -24.53
N TRP A 297 -7.46 10.69 -23.45
CA TRP A 297 -6.03 11.00 -23.39
C TRP A 297 -5.27 9.88 -22.70
N PHE A 298 -3.99 9.72 -23.05
CA PHE A 298 -3.12 8.72 -22.46
C PHE A 298 -1.90 9.41 -21.86
N SER A 299 -1.63 9.15 -20.59
CA SER A 299 -0.43 9.60 -19.89
C SER A 299 0.67 8.54 -19.95
N GLY A 300 1.90 8.91 -19.59
CA GLY A 300 3.03 8.00 -19.43
C GLY A 300 3.30 7.57 -17.99
N ASN A 301 2.93 8.39 -17.01
CA ASN A 301 3.14 8.12 -15.57
C ASN A 301 2.00 8.69 -14.71
N LEU A 302 1.99 8.34 -13.42
CA LEU A 302 0.94 8.74 -12.47
C LEU A 302 0.90 10.26 -12.22
N GLU A 303 2.05 10.93 -12.15
CA GLU A 303 2.09 12.39 -11.96
C GLU A 303 1.57 13.15 -13.19
N GLU A 304 1.94 12.71 -14.39
CA GLU A 304 1.42 13.23 -15.65
C GLU A 304 -0.09 12.98 -15.73
N THR A 305 -0.57 11.82 -15.30
CA THR A 305 -2.01 11.52 -15.23
C THR A 305 -2.75 12.58 -14.41
N ALA A 306 -2.22 12.91 -13.23
CA ALA A 306 -2.77 13.95 -12.37
C ALA A 306 -2.75 15.32 -13.05
N ALA A 307 -1.63 15.71 -13.66
CA ALA A 307 -1.48 17.00 -14.33
C ALA A 307 -2.47 17.16 -15.51
N MET A 308 -2.61 16.12 -16.33
CA MET A 308 -3.55 16.09 -17.44
C MET A 308 -5.00 16.19 -16.95
N ALA A 309 -5.35 15.46 -15.88
CA ALA A 309 -6.70 15.51 -15.31
C ALA A 309 -7.03 16.90 -14.75
N VAL A 310 -6.07 17.56 -14.08
CA VAL A 310 -6.21 18.93 -13.58
C VAL A 310 -6.41 19.92 -14.73
N ALA A 311 -5.57 19.89 -15.76
CA ALA A 311 -5.70 20.76 -16.93
C ALA A 311 -7.08 20.60 -17.59
N LEU A 312 -7.51 19.36 -17.86
CA LEU A 312 -8.82 19.08 -18.45
C LEU A 312 -9.97 19.56 -17.55
N SER A 313 -9.84 19.45 -16.24
CA SER A 313 -10.87 19.91 -15.29
C SER A 313 -11.06 21.44 -15.30
N ARG A 314 -10.03 22.16 -15.74
CA ARG A 314 -10.02 23.63 -15.93
C ARG A 314 -10.40 24.05 -17.35
N GLY A 315 -10.66 23.10 -18.25
CA GLY A 315 -10.92 23.38 -19.67
C GLY A 315 -9.65 23.71 -20.46
N GLU A 316 -8.47 23.38 -19.93
CA GLU A 316 -7.18 23.62 -20.56
C GLU A 316 -6.76 22.39 -21.38
N THR A 317 -5.90 22.62 -22.39
CA THR A 317 -5.27 21.53 -23.14
C THR A 317 -4.08 21.01 -22.34
N PRO A 318 -3.99 19.69 -22.05
CA PRO A 318 -2.83 19.13 -21.37
C PRO A 318 -1.53 19.38 -22.16
N SER A 319 -0.49 19.86 -21.47
CA SER A 319 0.85 20.08 -22.03
C SER A 319 1.89 19.18 -21.36
N PRO A 320 2.68 18.39 -22.12
CA PRO A 320 3.72 17.51 -21.56
C PRO A 320 5.07 18.22 -21.32
N PRO A 321 5.93 17.74 -20.40
CA PRO A 321 5.64 17.13 -19.10
C PRO A 321 5.82 18.12 -17.93
N PHE A 322 5.00 17.99 -16.89
CA PHE A 322 5.21 18.67 -15.61
C PHE A 322 6.37 18.00 -14.86
N ARG A 323 7.38 18.78 -14.44
CA ARG A 323 8.47 18.32 -13.58
C ARG A 323 8.70 19.37 -12.49
N SER A 324 8.87 18.95 -11.24
CA SER A 324 9.15 19.90 -10.16
C SER A 324 10.62 20.32 -10.09
N LEU A 325 11.53 19.50 -10.63
CA LEU A 325 12.93 19.85 -10.81
C LEU A 325 13.25 19.98 -12.30
N SER A 326 14.07 20.97 -12.63
CA SER A 326 14.71 21.06 -13.94
C SER A 326 15.71 19.92 -14.16
N GLU A 327 16.01 19.62 -15.42
CA GLU A 327 17.01 18.61 -15.79
C GLU A 327 18.40 18.93 -15.19
N GLU A 328 18.74 20.22 -15.10
CA GLU A 328 19.99 20.69 -14.51
C GLU A 328 20.06 20.41 -13.00
N GLU A 329 18.96 20.63 -12.26
CA GLU A 329 18.87 20.34 -10.83
C GLU A 329 18.93 18.84 -10.55
N LEU A 330 18.27 18.02 -11.36
CA LEU A 330 18.36 16.56 -11.29
C LEU A 330 19.79 16.08 -11.50
N SER A 331 20.46 16.56 -12.56
CA SER A 331 21.84 16.17 -12.86
C SER A 331 22.81 16.59 -11.75
N ARG A 332 22.68 17.82 -11.23
CA ARG A 332 23.54 18.33 -10.14
C ARG A 332 23.35 17.54 -8.85
N THR A 333 22.11 17.23 -8.49
CA THR A 333 21.79 16.42 -7.30
C THR A 333 22.36 15.02 -7.47
N ALA A 334 22.18 14.42 -8.65
CA ALA A 334 22.69 13.08 -8.95
C ALA A 334 24.22 13.00 -8.90
N GLU A 335 24.93 14.01 -9.42
CA GLU A 335 26.39 14.10 -9.33
C GLU A 335 26.88 14.19 -7.89
N THR A 336 26.20 14.98 -7.07
CA THR A 336 26.54 15.16 -5.65
C THR A 336 26.42 13.84 -4.88
N GLU A 337 25.31 13.11 -5.06
CA GLU A 337 25.08 11.83 -4.40
C GLU A 337 26.05 10.75 -4.89
N ALA A 338 26.32 10.69 -6.20
CA ALA A 338 27.21 9.70 -6.79
C ALA A 338 28.70 9.95 -6.46
N ALA A 339 29.07 11.19 -6.09
CA ALA A 339 30.47 11.58 -5.86
C ALA A 339 31.14 10.75 -4.74
N ASN A 340 30.39 10.45 -3.69
CA ASN A 340 30.91 9.79 -2.49
C ASN A 340 30.71 8.26 -2.47
N MET A 341 30.08 7.69 -3.51
CA MET A 341 29.88 6.24 -3.61
C MET A 341 31.21 5.53 -3.92
N SER A 342 31.42 4.39 -3.27
CA SER A 342 32.57 3.52 -3.58
C SER A 342 32.36 2.73 -4.88
N ARG A 343 33.42 2.16 -5.44
CA ARG A 343 33.35 1.30 -6.65
C ARG A 343 32.60 -0.02 -6.44
N SER A 344 32.41 -0.46 -5.19
CA SER A 344 31.63 -1.66 -4.89
C SER A 344 30.13 -1.38 -4.92
N GLN A 345 29.72 -0.15 -4.58
CA GLN A 345 28.32 0.24 -4.43
C GLN A 345 27.65 0.41 -5.79
N ARG A 346 27.14 -0.65 -6.41
CA ARG A 346 26.70 -0.68 -7.81
C ARG A 346 25.19 -0.67 -8.02
N TYR A 347 24.42 -1.00 -6.99
CA TYR A 347 23.03 -1.39 -7.20
C TYR A 347 22.02 -0.55 -6.44
N VAL A 348 20.83 -0.45 -7.02
CA VAL A 348 19.65 0.14 -6.36
C VAL A 348 18.89 -0.95 -5.61
N ARG A 349 18.32 -0.57 -4.46
CA ARG A 349 17.42 -1.39 -3.65
C ARG A 349 16.14 -0.61 -3.39
N GLY A 350 15.04 -1.06 -3.98
CA GLY A 350 13.72 -0.46 -3.81
C GLY A 350 12.90 -1.23 -2.80
N LEU A 351 12.43 -0.56 -1.75
CA LEU A 351 11.65 -1.18 -0.67
C LEU A 351 10.29 -0.48 -0.57
N PHE A 352 9.36 -0.92 -1.41
CA PHE A 352 8.06 -0.28 -1.54
C PHE A 352 7.00 -0.93 -0.66
N ALA A 353 6.12 -0.14 -0.08
CA ALA A 353 4.89 -0.58 0.56
C ALA A 353 3.71 -0.56 -0.43
N GLY A 354 3.76 0.27 -1.47
CA GLY A 354 2.74 0.34 -2.51
C GLY A 354 3.17 -0.34 -3.81
N GLY A 355 2.59 -1.50 -4.12
CA GLY A 355 2.95 -2.27 -5.33
C GLY A 355 2.86 -1.53 -6.66
N THR A 356 1.88 -0.63 -6.84
CA THR A 356 1.80 0.17 -8.07
C THR A 356 2.94 1.18 -8.19
N LEU A 357 3.39 1.76 -7.07
CA LEU A 357 4.52 2.71 -7.03
C LEU A 357 5.83 1.98 -7.32
N ALA A 358 5.95 0.75 -6.82
CA ALA A 358 7.05 -0.15 -7.12
C ALA A 358 7.10 -0.49 -8.62
N LEU A 359 5.96 -0.85 -9.23
CA LEU A 359 5.85 -1.13 -10.67
C LEU A 359 6.18 0.09 -11.52
N GLU A 360 5.66 1.27 -11.18
CA GLU A 360 5.99 2.50 -11.92
C GLU A 360 7.51 2.76 -11.91
N THR A 361 8.14 2.64 -10.73
CA THR A 361 9.59 2.77 -10.60
C THR A 361 10.33 1.74 -11.44
N MET A 362 9.90 0.47 -11.41
CA MET A 362 10.50 -0.59 -12.20
C MET A 362 10.46 -0.28 -13.69
N PHE A 363 9.30 0.10 -14.23
CA PHE A 363 9.16 0.44 -15.65
C PHE A 363 10.02 1.64 -16.06
N LEU A 364 10.13 2.66 -15.21
CA LEU A 364 11.01 3.80 -15.46
C LEU A 364 12.48 3.39 -15.52
N PHE A 365 12.95 2.55 -14.60
CA PHE A 365 14.33 2.04 -14.63
C PHE A 365 14.59 1.18 -15.89
N GLU A 366 13.64 0.34 -16.29
CA GLU A 366 13.77 -0.51 -17.47
C GLU A 366 13.79 0.28 -18.78
N GLN A 367 12.97 1.33 -18.89
CA GLN A 367 13.00 2.27 -20.02
C GLN A 367 14.36 2.93 -20.18
N GLU A 368 15.08 3.11 -19.08
CA GLU A 368 16.41 3.73 -19.02
C GLU A 368 17.55 2.71 -19.15
N GLY A 369 17.24 1.45 -19.45
CA GLY A 369 18.20 0.40 -19.78
C GLY A 369 18.71 -0.39 -18.57
N PHE A 370 18.18 -0.18 -17.37
CA PHE A 370 18.56 -0.96 -16.19
C PHE A 370 17.89 -2.34 -16.21
N LYS A 371 18.66 -3.37 -15.83
CA LYS A 371 18.12 -4.71 -15.59
C LYS A 371 17.67 -4.81 -14.13
N ILE A 372 16.36 -4.76 -13.91
CA ILE A 372 15.76 -4.83 -12.58
C ILE A 372 15.30 -6.25 -12.27
N ARG A 373 15.52 -6.69 -11.02
CA ARG A 373 14.91 -7.87 -10.44
C ARG A 373 13.83 -7.51 -9.44
N SER A 374 12.74 -8.28 -9.41
CA SER A 374 11.61 -7.99 -8.53
C SER A 374 10.78 -9.23 -8.20
N ASN A 375 10.09 -9.22 -7.05
CA ASN A 375 9.02 -10.18 -6.74
C ASN A 375 7.74 -9.94 -7.55
N MET A 376 7.59 -8.75 -8.16
CA MET A 376 6.45 -8.43 -9.03
C MET A 376 6.61 -8.96 -10.46
N ALA A 377 7.84 -9.32 -10.86
CA ALA A 377 8.16 -9.73 -12.21
C ALA A 377 7.87 -11.22 -12.44
N LYS A 378 7.21 -11.54 -13.55
CA LYS A 378 6.87 -12.92 -13.95
C LYS A 378 7.74 -13.46 -15.11
N GLY A 379 8.61 -12.61 -15.68
CA GLY A 379 9.46 -12.95 -16.83
C GLY A 379 10.78 -13.64 -16.46
N PRO A 380 11.31 -14.54 -17.31
CA PRO A 380 12.63 -15.12 -17.12
C PRO A 380 13.73 -14.05 -17.03
N GLY A 381 14.59 -14.13 -16.01
CA GLY A 381 15.73 -13.20 -15.81
C GLY A 381 15.40 -11.93 -15.02
N GLN A 382 14.12 -11.65 -14.74
CA GLN A 382 13.68 -10.54 -13.87
C GLN A 382 13.15 -11.05 -12.52
N ALA A 383 12.65 -12.29 -12.46
CA ALA A 383 12.25 -12.90 -11.19
C ALA A 383 13.46 -13.12 -10.26
N LEU A 384 13.26 -12.90 -8.96
CA LEU A 384 14.25 -13.20 -7.92
C LEU A 384 14.32 -14.72 -7.65
N GLN A 385 15.50 -15.24 -7.31
CA GLN A 385 15.62 -16.63 -6.83
C GLN A 385 14.99 -16.78 -5.45
N SER A 386 15.13 -15.76 -4.60
CA SER A 386 14.44 -15.64 -3.32
C SER A 386 13.98 -14.19 -3.12
N PRO A 387 12.71 -13.95 -2.77
CA PRO A 387 12.21 -12.59 -2.50
C PRO A 387 12.88 -11.96 -1.27
N HIS A 388 13.47 -12.76 -0.38
CA HIS A 388 14.15 -12.31 0.84
C HIS A 388 15.61 -11.89 0.63
N ARG A 389 16.14 -12.01 -0.59
CA ARG A 389 17.52 -11.62 -0.92
C ARG A 389 17.56 -10.80 -2.21
N SER A 390 18.18 -9.63 -2.12
CA SER A 390 18.39 -8.78 -3.30
C SER A 390 19.56 -9.28 -4.14
N GLU A 391 19.44 -9.14 -5.47
CA GLU A 391 20.44 -9.55 -6.44
C GLU A 391 20.51 -8.53 -7.59
N GLY A 392 21.68 -7.96 -7.86
CA GLY A 392 21.81 -6.87 -8.85
C GLY A 392 20.91 -5.68 -8.48
N HIS A 393 20.40 -4.90 -9.45
CA HIS A 393 19.37 -3.91 -9.13
C HIS A 393 18.07 -4.62 -8.74
N THR A 394 17.53 -4.35 -7.55
CA THR A 394 16.34 -5.04 -7.03
C THR A 394 15.31 -4.04 -6.55
N LEU A 395 14.06 -4.18 -6.98
CA LEU A 395 12.92 -3.41 -6.47
C LEU A 395 11.84 -4.38 -5.96
N LEU A 396 11.37 -4.17 -4.74
CA LEU A 396 10.43 -5.05 -4.06
C LEU A 396 9.13 -4.33 -3.76
N ASP A 397 8.03 -5.03 -4.01
CA ASP A 397 6.76 -4.76 -3.35
C ASP A 397 6.69 -5.59 -2.08
N LEU A 398 6.93 -4.95 -0.94
CA LEU A 398 6.87 -5.58 0.37
C LEU A 398 5.43 -5.75 0.87
N GLY A 399 4.45 -5.18 0.16
CA GLY A 399 3.03 -5.39 0.41
C GLY A 399 2.50 -6.72 -0.13
N ASP A 400 3.25 -7.35 -1.03
CA ASP A 400 2.90 -8.64 -1.63
C ASP A 400 2.78 -9.76 -0.59
N ASP A 401 1.89 -10.72 -0.86
CA ASP A 401 1.55 -11.86 -0.01
C ASP A 401 2.77 -12.63 0.53
N VAL A 402 3.83 -12.74 -0.29
CA VAL A 402 5.05 -13.45 0.11
C VAL A 402 5.73 -12.82 1.33
N PHE A 403 5.48 -11.55 1.60
CA PHE A 403 6.03 -10.81 2.72
C PHE A 403 5.04 -10.56 3.86
N THR A 404 3.73 -10.62 3.56
CA THR A 404 2.65 -10.29 4.50
C THR A 404 1.95 -11.52 5.08
N LEU A 405 2.32 -12.74 4.66
CA LEU A 405 1.82 -13.95 5.30
C LEU A 405 2.20 -13.99 6.79
N GLY A 406 1.20 -13.85 7.66
CA GLY A 406 1.39 -13.81 9.11
C GLY A 406 2.00 -12.50 9.64
N ARG A 407 2.12 -11.46 8.82
CA ARG A 407 2.60 -10.12 9.18
C ARG A 407 1.63 -9.03 8.68
N PRO A 408 1.57 -7.83 9.29
CA PRO A 408 0.75 -6.75 8.77
C PRO A 408 1.39 -6.21 7.50
N HIS A 409 0.55 -5.62 6.66
CA HIS A 409 1.02 -4.89 5.49
C HIS A 409 2.00 -3.76 5.90
N PRO A 410 3.06 -3.46 5.12
CA PRO A 410 4.09 -2.47 5.49
C PRO A 410 3.63 -1.02 5.62
N MET A 411 2.42 -0.72 5.12
CA MET A 411 1.76 0.56 5.34
C MET A 411 1.22 0.70 6.77
N ILE A 412 0.89 -0.41 7.43
CA ILE A 412 0.37 -0.45 8.80
C ILE A 412 1.53 -0.58 9.79
N ASP A 413 2.45 -1.50 9.53
CA ASP A 413 3.59 -1.76 10.41
C ASP A 413 4.92 -1.64 9.64
N PRO A 414 5.86 -0.80 10.09
CA PRO A 414 7.10 -0.56 9.35
C PRO A 414 8.17 -1.63 9.57
N SER A 415 7.99 -2.61 10.46
CA SER A 415 9.09 -3.46 10.95
C SER A 415 9.77 -4.25 9.83
N LEU A 416 8.99 -4.77 8.87
CA LEU A 416 9.56 -5.45 7.71
C LEU A 416 10.48 -4.52 6.89
N ARG A 417 10.09 -3.25 6.73
CA ARG A 417 10.92 -2.26 6.02
C ARG A 417 12.16 -1.89 6.83
N GLU A 418 12.04 -1.74 8.14
CA GLU A 418 13.18 -1.49 9.03
C GLU A 418 14.22 -2.62 8.95
N GLU A 419 13.78 -3.88 9.06
CA GLU A 419 14.60 -5.09 8.88
C GLU A 419 15.29 -5.09 7.51
N ARG A 420 14.53 -4.81 6.45
CA ARG A 420 15.06 -4.84 5.09
C ARG A 420 16.03 -3.70 4.81
N ILE A 421 15.80 -2.50 5.33
CA ILE A 421 16.76 -1.38 5.25
C ILE A 421 18.09 -1.78 5.88
N ALA A 422 18.08 -2.42 7.06
CA ALA A 422 19.30 -2.88 7.71
C ALA A 422 20.04 -3.95 6.87
N GLN A 423 19.30 -4.90 6.29
CA GLN A 423 19.87 -5.92 5.40
C GLN A 423 20.52 -5.30 4.16
N GLU A 424 19.84 -4.39 3.47
CA GLU A 424 20.37 -3.74 2.27
C GLU A 424 21.55 -2.81 2.58
N ALA A 425 21.54 -2.16 3.75
CA ALA A 425 22.67 -1.37 4.21
C ALA A 425 23.89 -2.24 4.54
N ALA A 426 23.70 -3.48 5.01
CA ALA A 426 24.79 -4.41 5.28
C ALA A 426 25.47 -4.92 3.99
N ASP A 427 24.76 -4.94 2.85
CA ASP A 427 25.33 -5.27 1.55
C ASP A 427 26.25 -4.14 1.04
N SER A 428 27.53 -4.47 0.80
CA SER A 428 28.54 -3.54 0.29
C SER A 428 28.30 -3.08 -1.15
N GLU A 429 27.43 -3.77 -1.89
CA GLU A 429 27.07 -3.43 -3.26
C GLU A 429 25.89 -2.45 -3.37
N THR A 430 25.24 -2.11 -2.26
CA THR A 430 24.14 -1.15 -2.24
C THR A 430 24.65 0.27 -2.41
N ALA A 431 24.21 0.92 -3.48
CA ALA A 431 24.49 2.33 -3.80
C ALA A 431 23.37 3.25 -3.33
N LEU A 432 22.13 2.85 -3.62
CA LEU A 432 20.94 3.68 -3.44
C LEU A 432 19.80 2.86 -2.87
N LEU A 433 19.14 3.39 -1.83
CA LEU A 433 17.82 2.94 -1.41
C LEU A 433 16.75 3.86 -2.01
N ILE A 434 15.69 3.27 -2.59
CA ILE A 434 14.47 4.01 -2.97
C ILE A 434 13.28 3.50 -2.16
N LEU A 435 12.54 4.42 -1.55
CA LEU A 435 11.43 4.13 -0.63
C LEU A 435 10.18 4.90 -1.05
N ASP A 436 9.00 4.36 -0.77
CA ASP A 436 7.75 5.10 -0.75
C ASP A 436 7.22 5.23 0.67
N VAL A 437 6.48 6.31 0.93
CA VAL A 437 5.69 6.44 2.16
C VAL A 437 4.28 6.85 1.77
N VAL A 438 3.33 5.97 2.09
CA VAL A 438 1.91 6.22 1.85
C VAL A 438 1.24 6.59 3.18
N LEU A 439 0.66 7.79 3.23
CA LEU A 439 -0.07 8.34 4.38
C LEU A 439 -1.58 8.11 4.24
N GLY A 440 -2.35 8.69 5.15
CA GLY A 440 -3.81 8.63 5.15
C GLY A 440 -4.35 7.58 6.11
N TYR A 441 -5.68 7.42 6.10
CA TYR A 441 -6.38 6.42 6.91
C TYR A 441 -5.84 5.01 6.64
N GLY A 442 -5.90 4.15 7.66
CA GLY A 442 -5.37 2.78 7.59
C GLY A 442 -3.84 2.66 7.70
N ALA A 443 -3.07 3.69 7.33
CA ALA A 443 -1.62 3.68 7.45
C ALA A 443 -1.13 3.97 8.89
N HIS A 444 0.15 3.67 9.14
CA HIS A 444 0.84 3.94 10.39
C HIS A 444 0.75 5.43 10.78
N GLU A 445 0.80 5.73 12.08
CA GLU A 445 0.65 7.09 12.61
C GLU A 445 1.86 7.99 12.36
N ASP A 446 3.06 7.42 12.40
CA ASP A 446 4.32 8.12 12.14
C ASP A 446 5.30 7.29 11.29
N PRO A 447 4.96 7.00 10.01
CA PRO A 447 5.77 6.13 9.17
C PRO A 447 7.17 6.72 8.88
N CYS A 448 7.28 8.03 8.66
CA CYS A 448 8.58 8.64 8.38
C CYS A 448 9.47 8.72 9.62
N GLY A 449 8.92 8.84 10.83
CA GLY A 449 9.73 8.81 12.06
C GLY A 449 10.45 7.47 12.24
N SER A 450 9.73 6.36 12.08
CA SER A 450 10.29 5.00 12.14
C SER A 450 11.33 4.75 11.03
N LEU A 451 11.02 5.14 9.79
CA LEU A 451 11.96 5.00 8.68
C LEU A 451 13.21 5.88 8.85
N ALA A 452 13.06 7.12 9.34
CA ALA A 452 14.18 8.04 9.58
C ALA A 452 15.21 7.45 10.54
N GLU A 453 14.78 6.79 11.62
CA GLU A 453 15.69 6.11 12.55
C GLU A 453 16.48 5.00 11.84
N SER A 454 15.79 4.15 11.06
CA SER A 454 16.42 3.05 10.31
C SER A 454 17.37 3.54 9.22
N ILE A 455 17.00 4.61 8.51
CA ILE A 455 17.84 5.28 7.51
C ILE A 455 19.09 5.86 8.16
N GLY A 456 18.97 6.53 9.32
CA GLY A 456 20.12 7.06 10.06
C GLY A 456 21.12 5.95 10.43
N LYS A 457 20.63 4.82 10.95
CA LYS A 457 21.47 3.65 11.27
C LYS A 457 22.12 3.05 10.01
N ALA A 458 21.36 2.92 8.93
CA ALA A 458 21.87 2.42 7.65
C ALA A 458 22.98 3.32 7.09
N LYS A 459 22.77 4.64 7.06
CA LYS A 459 23.78 5.60 6.59
C LYS A 459 25.05 5.55 7.45
N ALA A 460 24.91 5.48 8.78
CA ALA A 460 26.05 5.35 9.68
C ALA A 460 26.85 4.05 9.44
N LEU A 461 26.15 2.92 9.24
CA LEU A 461 26.76 1.63 8.92
C LEU A 461 27.57 1.69 7.61
N VAL A 462 26.99 2.28 6.56
CA VAL A 462 27.66 2.42 5.26
C VAL A 462 28.85 3.38 5.33
N ALA A 463 28.72 4.48 6.07
CA ALA A 463 29.82 5.43 6.29
C ALA A 463 30.99 4.81 7.06
N ALA A 464 30.71 3.99 8.08
CA ALA A 464 31.74 3.34 8.90
C ALA A 464 32.66 2.40 8.09
N ARG A 465 32.17 1.86 6.97
CA ARG A 465 32.96 1.04 6.02
C ARG A 465 33.53 1.83 4.83
N GLY A 466 33.44 3.17 4.86
CA GLY A 466 33.98 4.05 3.82
C GLY A 466 33.12 4.16 2.54
N GLY A 467 31.83 3.85 2.61
CA GLY A 467 30.88 4.06 1.52
C GLY A 467 29.96 5.27 1.74
N TYR A 468 29.07 5.50 0.78
CA TYR A 468 28.01 6.51 0.87
C TYR A 468 26.67 5.94 0.44
N LEU A 469 25.68 5.96 1.32
CA LEU A 469 24.34 5.46 1.01
C LEU A 469 23.44 6.63 0.58
N SER A 470 23.10 6.68 -0.72
CA SER A 470 22.04 7.57 -1.18
C SER A 470 20.68 7.00 -0.81
N VAL A 471 19.76 7.83 -0.34
CA VAL A 471 18.38 7.42 0.00
C VAL A 471 17.42 8.41 -0.62
N VAL A 472 16.57 7.92 -1.53
CA VAL A 472 15.54 8.71 -2.20
C VAL A 472 14.17 8.20 -1.76
N ALA A 473 13.25 9.10 -1.47
CA ALA A 473 11.88 8.73 -1.11
C ALA A 473 10.82 9.62 -1.77
N SER A 474 9.62 9.07 -1.92
CA SER A 474 8.40 9.84 -2.21
C SER A 474 7.41 9.71 -1.04
N ILE A 475 6.57 10.73 -0.86
CA ILE A 475 5.46 10.69 0.11
C ILE A 475 4.14 10.91 -0.61
N THR A 476 3.35 9.84 -0.69
CA THR A 476 1.97 9.82 -1.16
C THR A 476 1.04 10.20 0.01
N GLY A 477 0.62 11.46 0.05
CA GLY A 477 -0.28 11.97 1.09
C GLY A 477 -0.55 13.46 0.94
N THR A 478 -1.36 14.02 1.85
CA THR A 478 -1.69 15.44 1.88
C THR A 478 -1.37 16.08 3.23
N GLU A 479 -1.42 17.41 3.28
CA GLU A 479 -1.31 18.16 4.55
C GLU A 479 -2.52 17.98 5.48
N LYS A 480 -3.62 17.45 4.96
CA LYS A 480 -4.88 17.21 5.69
C LYS A 480 -4.97 15.80 6.25
N ASP A 481 -4.07 14.90 5.84
CA ASP A 481 -3.94 13.60 6.49
C ASP A 481 -3.50 13.80 7.95
N PHE A 482 -3.94 12.90 8.83
CA PHE A 482 -3.67 13.04 10.27
C PHE A 482 -2.17 12.93 10.61
N GLN A 483 -1.37 12.32 9.74
CA GLN A 483 0.08 12.27 9.87
C GLN A 483 0.78 13.59 9.47
N ASN A 484 0.10 14.46 8.73
CA ASN A 484 0.61 15.67 8.05
C ASN A 484 1.84 15.44 7.16
N ARG A 485 1.67 15.58 5.84
CA ARG A 485 2.75 15.33 4.87
C ARG A 485 3.99 16.20 5.08
N THR A 486 3.88 17.48 5.40
CA THR A 486 5.03 18.37 5.60
C THR A 486 5.85 17.96 6.82
N GLU A 487 5.21 17.57 7.92
CA GLU A 487 5.90 17.06 9.10
C GLU A 487 6.62 15.75 8.82
N GLN A 488 5.95 14.81 8.15
CA GLN A 488 6.53 13.53 7.73
C GLN A 488 7.74 13.73 6.80
N LYS A 489 7.65 14.68 5.87
CA LYS A 489 8.75 15.06 4.97
C LYS A 489 9.99 15.52 5.74
N LYS A 490 9.81 16.44 6.70
CA LYS A 490 10.92 16.98 7.51
C LYS A 490 11.68 15.87 8.26
N LYS A 491 10.98 14.85 8.76
CA LYS A 491 11.61 13.72 9.46
C LYS A 491 12.57 12.95 8.54
N LEU A 492 12.14 12.60 7.32
CA LEU A 492 13.02 11.92 6.35
C LEU A 492 14.18 12.81 5.92
N GLU A 493 13.93 14.10 5.62
CA GLU A 493 14.99 15.04 5.23
C GLU A 493 16.04 15.20 6.34
N SER A 494 15.63 15.21 7.60
CA SER A 494 16.55 15.28 8.75
C SER A 494 17.44 14.04 8.89
N ALA A 495 17.02 12.89 8.39
CA ALA A 495 17.83 11.68 8.28
C ALA A 495 18.72 11.66 7.02
N GLY A 496 18.74 12.75 6.25
CA GLY A 496 19.49 12.88 5.01
C GLY A 496 18.88 12.15 3.83
N CYS A 497 17.56 11.92 3.83
CA CYS A 497 16.84 11.37 2.68
C CYS A 497 16.46 12.48 1.69
N LEU A 498 16.59 12.21 0.39
CA LEU A 498 16.11 13.08 -0.68
C LEU A 498 14.62 12.82 -0.92
N VAL A 499 13.75 13.71 -0.45
CA VAL A 499 12.29 13.51 -0.53
C VAL A 499 11.71 14.26 -1.73
N MET A 500 11.32 13.49 -2.75
CA MET A 500 10.72 13.98 -3.99
C MET A 500 9.20 14.14 -3.86
N PRO A 501 8.58 15.02 -4.65
CA PRO A 501 7.14 15.25 -4.52
C PRO A 501 6.31 14.06 -4.99
N SER A 502 6.67 13.41 -6.09
CA SER A 502 5.94 12.26 -6.63
C SER A 502 6.81 11.01 -6.65
N ASN A 503 6.17 9.84 -6.74
CA ASN A 503 6.87 8.58 -6.98
C ASN A 503 7.66 8.61 -8.30
N THR A 504 7.05 9.16 -9.35
CA THR A 504 7.71 9.33 -10.66
C THR A 504 9.00 10.14 -10.52
N GLN A 505 9.00 11.24 -9.77
CA GLN A 505 10.20 12.06 -9.59
C GLN A 505 11.26 11.42 -8.68
N ALA A 506 10.84 10.67 -7.65
CA ALA A 506 11.77 9.84 -6.87
C ALA A 506 12.49 8.83 -7.76
N ALA A 507 11.74 8.12 -8.62
CA ALA A 507 12.30 7.16 -9.56
C ALA A 507 13.25 7.84 -10.57
N LEU A 508 12.85 8.99 -11.15
CA LEU A 508 13.71 9.74 -12.09
C LEU A 508 15.02 10.19 -11.45
N LEU A 509 14.98 10.75 -10.22
CA LEU A 509 16.20 11.14 -9.53
C LEU A 509 17.09 9.92 -9.24
N ALA A 510 16.52 8.81 -8.80
CA ALA A 510 17.26 7.59 -8.54
C ALA A 510 17.93 7.04 -9.82
N VAL A 511 17.24 7.07 -10.97
CA VAL A 511 17.83 6.73 -12.28
C VAL A 511 19.04 7.62 -12.58
N HIS A 512 18.93 8.94 -12.38
CA HIS A 512 20.04 9.86 -12.65
C HIS A 512 21.23 9.58 -11.75
N ILE A 513 21.00 9.35 -10.45
CA ILE A 513 22.07 8.97 -9.50
C ILE A 513 22.76 7.70 -9.98
N MET A 514 22.01 6.65 -10.33
CA MET A 514 22.58 5.38 -10.77
C MET A 514 23.35 5.50 -12.09
N LYS A 515 22.91 6.33 -13.04
CA LYS A 515 23.65 6.61 -14.28
C LYS A 515 24.97 7.31 -14.00
N LYS A 516 24.97 8.33 -13.13
CA LYS A 516 26.20 9.05 -12.73
C LYS A 516 27.17 8.13 -11.98
N ALA A 517 26.64 7.27 -11.10
CA ALA A 517 27.44 6.28 -10.39
C ALA A 517 28.10 5.28 -11.36
N ALA A 518 27.34 4.73 -12.32
CA ALA A 518 27.86 3.83 -13.34
C ALA A 518 28.95 4.48 -14.22
N GLN A 519 28.78 5.73 -14.63
CA GLN A 519 29.77 6.49 -15.41
C GLN A 519 31.11 6.69 -14.67
N ARG A 520 31.11 6.69 -13.33
CA ARG A 520 32.33 6.83 -12.53
C ARG A 520 33.14 5.54 -12.42
N TRP A 521 32.56 4.40 -12.80
CA TRP A 521 33.22 3.08 -12.69
C TRP A 521 33.52 2.42 -14.03
N MET A 522 33.01 2.99 -15.13
CA MET A 522 33.59 2.82 -16.46
C MET A 522 34.93 3.53 -16.54
#